data_AF-A0A7C6LCT0-F1
#
_entry.id   AF-A0A7C6LCT0-F1
#
_cell.length_a   1.000
_cell.length_b   1.000
_cell.length_c   1.000
_cell.angle_alpha   90.00
_cell.angle_beta   90.00
_cell.angle_gamma   90.00
#
_symmetry.space_group_name_H-M   'P 1'
#
loop_
_entity.id
_entity.type
_entity.pdbx_description
1 polymer ?
#
loop_
_entity_poly.entity_id
_entity_poly.type
_entity_poly.pdbx_seq_one_letter_code
_entity_poly.pdbx_strand_id
1 'polypeptide(L)'
;MDGTVNVPFLLLKSYKKIGMNETELVLLLHLWSWHQSGNQEYPTPQELSSVMTVESSQIQTLLAGMVEKKIISIEHLYDPAQKKWIDRFSFAGLFDKLMENWALMKAQQLENEARKGEQLSPEVAQELFRAFEEEFGRLLSPFESNQILEWCHEDRYSPELVIEALRKASLRGIKNLKYIDSILKDWQRNNIRTVKQVEEYEKHFQTRQQLKKKETKTYQIKSDEIKRKIEKYKDVYMS
;
A
#
# COMPACT_ATOMS: atom_id res chain seq x y z
N MET A 1 7.11 -50.84 2.21
CA MET A 1 7.19 -49.51 1.59
C MET A 1 7.98 -48.66 2.55
N ASP A 2 9.19 -48.26 2.15
CA ASP A 2 9.99 -47.31 2.92
C ASP A 2 9.18 -46.01 3.02
N GLY A 3 9.02 -45.47 4.23
CA GLY A 3 8.03 -44.43 4.53
C GLY A 3 8.21 -43.10 3.80
N THR A 4 7.43 -42.08 4.17
CA THR A 4 7.52 -40.74 3.59
C THR A 4 8.26 -39.77 4.50
N VAL A 5 9.00 -38.83 3.91
CA VAL A 5 9.61 -37.71 4.64
C VAL A 5 8.65 -36.52 4.60
N ASN A 6 8.10 -36.14 5.75
CA ASN A 6 7.20 -34.99 5.83
C ASN A 6 8.00 -33.70 5.97
N VAL A 7 7.87 -32.79 4.99
CA VAL A 7 8.62 -31.53 4.97
C VAL A 7 7.65 -30.35 4.92
N PRO A 8 7.80 -29.33 5.78
CA PRO A 8 6.99 -28.12 5.69
C PRO A 8 7.18 -27.43 4.33
N PHE A 9 6.09 -27.12 3.62
CA PHE A 9 6.16 -26.41 2.34
C PHE A 9 6.87 -25.04 2.46
N LEU A 10 6.79 -24.44 3.65
CA LEU A 10 7.48 -23.19 3.97
C LEU A 10 9.01 -23.29 3.81
N LEU A 11 9.61 -24.46 4.08
CA LEU A 11 11.02 -24.71 3.86
C LEU A 11 11.38 -24.57 2.38
N LEU A 12 10.66 -25.25 1.50
CA LEU A 12 10.89 -25.18 0.05
C LEU A 12 10.69 -23.77 -0.51
N LYS A 13 9.75 -23.01 0.07
CA LYS A 13 9.51 -21.60 -0.30
C LYS A 13 10.63 -20.65 0.16
N SER A 14 11.39 -21.03 1.19
CA SER A 14 12.19 -20.07 1.96
C SER A 14 13.66 -20.44 2.15
N TYR A 15 14.09 -21.67 1.84
CA TYR A 15 15.45 -22.15 2.13
C TYR A 15 16.54 -21.18 1.62
N LYS A 16 16.39 -20.69 0.38
CA LYS A 16 17.30 -19.70 -0.20
C LYS A 16 17.33 -18.38 0.59
N LYS A 17 16.18 -17.91 1.08
CA LYS A 17 16.07 -16.65 1.84
C LYS A 17 16.70 -16.77 3.22
N ILE A 18 16.69 -17.96 3.81
CA ILE A 18 17.33 -18.23 5.11
C ILE A 18 18.83 -18.61 4.97
N GLY A 19 19.41 -18.42 3.78
CA GLY A 19 20.85 -18.60 3.53
C GLY A 19 21.28 -20.03 3.23
N MET A 20 20.35 -20.92 2.87
CA MET A 20 20.62 -22.32 2.53
C MET A 20 20.69 -22.52 1.02
N ASN A 21 21.60 -23.37 0.55
CA ASN A 21 21.64 -23.84 -0.84
C ASN A 21 20.95 -25.21 -1.02
N GLU A 22 20.89 -25.70 -2.25
CA GLU A 22 20.23 -26.97 -2.58
C GLU A 22 20.94 -28.18 -1.95
N THR A 23 22.27 -28.16 -1.85
CA THR A 23 23.05 -29.23 -1.23
C THR A 23 22.79 -29.32 0.28
N GLU A 24 22.77 -28.17 0.97
CA GLU A 24 22.43 -28.06 2.38
C GLU A 24 20.97 -28.45 2.63
N LEU A 25 20.06 -28.12 1.71
CA LEU A 25 18.67 -28.53 1.79
C LEU A 25 18.53 -30.06 1.72
N VAL A 26 19.20 -30.70 0.76
CA VAL A 26 19.16 -32.17 0.64
C VAL A 26 19.80 -32.83 1.88
N LEU A 27 20.92 -32.29 2.38
CA LEU A 27 21.51 -32.74 3.64
C LEU A 27 20.52 -32.63 4.80
N LEU A 28 19.85 -31.48 4.94
CA LEU A 28 18.83 -31.26 5.95
C LEU A 28 17.69 -32.29 5.84
N LEU A 29 17.25 -32.63 4.62
CA LEU A 29 16.21 -33.63 4.39
C LEU A 29 16.63 -35.03 4.84
N HIS A 30 17.88 -35.43 4.58
CA HIS A 30 18.41 -36.70 5.09
C HIS A 30 18.46 -36.71 6.63
N LEU A 31 18.96 -35.64 7.25
CA LEU A 31 18.98 -35.51 8.72
C LEU A 31 17.55 -35.57 9.31
N TRP A 32 16.61 -34.89 8.67
CA TRP A 32 15.21 -34.84 9.09
C TRP A 32 14.49 -36.18 8.90
N SER A 33 14.79 -36.90 7.82
CA SER A 33 14.31 -38.27 7.59
C SER A 33 14.80 -39.22 8.68
N TRP A 34 16.07 -39.09 9.06
CA TRP A 34 16.69 -39.90 10.12
C TRP A 34 16.06 -39.64 11.49
N HIS A 35 15.73 -38.37 11.77
CA HIS A 35 15.00 -38.00 12.97
C HIS A 35 13.59 -38.60 12.99
N GLN A 36 12.88 -38.61 11.85
CA GLN A 36 11.54 -39.19 11.75
C GLN A 36 11.50 -40.73 11.83
N SER A 37 12.57 -41.43 11.44
CA SER A 37 12.62 -42.89 11.51
C SER A 37 12.77 -43.43 12.94
N GLY A 38 12.89 -42.55 13.95
CA GLY A 38 13.04 -42.95 15.35
C GLY A 38 14.45 -43.41 15.72
N ASN A 39 15.42 -43.24 14.81
CA ASN A 39 16.82 -43.53 15.09
C ASN A 39 17.33 -42.63 16.23
N GLN A 40 17.96 -43.24 17.22
CA GLN A 40 18.45 -42.52 18.39
C GLN A 40 19.81 -41.86 18.17
N GLU A 41 20.59 -42.37 17.22
CA GLU A 41 21.89 -41.86 16.82
C GLU A 41 21.78 -41.04 15.53
N TYR A 42 22.49 -39.92 15.47
CA TYR A 42 22.57 -39.11 14.26
C TYR A 42 23.50 -39.77 13.23
N PRO A 43 23.24 -39.60 11.93
CA PRO A 43 24.07 -40.21 10.91
C PRO A 43 25.46 -39.57 10.86
N THR A 44 26.47 -40.42 10.73
CA THR A 44 27.85 -40.02 10.50
C THR A 44 28.03 -39.38 9.11
N PRO A 45 29.04 -38.52 8.92
CA PRO A 45 29.37 -38.00 7.61
C PRO A 45 29.61 -39.07 6.54
N GLN A 46 30.14 -40.24 6.92
CA GLN A 46 30.34 -41.37 6.02
C GLN A 46 29.00 -41.98 5.59
N GLU A 47 28.07 -42.21 6.51
CA GLU A 47 26.72 -42.70 6.17
C GLU A 47 25.99 -41.72 5.24
N LEU A 48 26.09 -40.41 5.51
CA LEU A 48 25.50 -39.38 4.64
C LEU A 48 26.15 -39.37 3.25
N SER A 49 27.46 -39.56 3.14
CA SER A 49 28.16 -39.65 1.85
C SER A 49 27.76 -40.86 1.02
N SER A 50 27.25 -41.93 1.65
CA SER A 50 26.76 -43.11 0.92
C SER A 50 25.42 -42.87 0.20
N VAL A 51 24.67 -41.84 0.63
CA VAL A 51 23.34 -41.50 0.08
C VAL A 51 23.32 -40.14 -0.63
N MET A 52 24.39 -39.35 -0.54
CA MET A 52 24.55 -38.06 -1.21
C MET A 52 25.70 -38.11 -2.21
N THR A 53 25.69 -37.25 -3.22
CA THR A 53 26.80 -37.12 -4.19
C THR A 53 28.01 -36.33 -3.65
N VAL A 54 28.10 -36.16 -2.33
CA VAL A 54 29.02 -35.25 -1.65
C VAL A 54 29.93 -36.07 -0.75
N GLU A 55 31.23 -35.79 -0.80
CA GLU A 55 32.23 -36.49 0.01
C GLU A 55 32.07 -36.22 1.51
N SER A 56 32.50 -37.18 2.34
CA SER A 56 32.39 -37.08 3.80
C SER A 56 33.03 -35.80 4.39
N SER A 57 34.16 -35.34 3.84
CA SER A 57 34.82 -34.09 4.25
C SER A 57 34.02 -32.83 3.91
N GLN A 58 33.33 -32.85 2.76
CA GLN A 58 32.44 -31.77 2.37
C GLN A 58 31.18 -31.74 3.23
N ILE A 59 30.62 -32.91 3.57
CA ILE A 59 29.50 -33.02 4.52
C ILE A 59 29.85 -32.41 5.87
N GLN A 60 31.05 -32.65 6.40
CA GLN A 60 31.49 -32.02 7.65
C GLN A 60 31.52 -30.49 7.54
N THR A 61 32.03 -29.96 6.43
CA THR A 61 32.03 -28.51 6.15
C THR A 61 30.60 -27.96 6.06
N LEU A 62 29.69 -28.66 5.39
CA LEU A 62 28.28 -28.27 5.27
C LEU A 62 27.59 -28.27 6.63
N LEU A 63 27.79 -29.30 7.46
CA LEU A 63 27.25 -29.36 8.82
C LEU A 63 27.76 -28.20 9.68
N ALA A 64 29.06 -27.92 9.64
CA ALA A 64 29.65 -26.77 10.34
C ALA A 64 29.02 -25.45 9.89
N GLY A 65 28.85 -25.26 8.58
CA GLY A 65 28.18 -24.07 8.02
C GLY A 65 26.71 -23.95 8.44
N MET A 66 25.97 -25.06 8.49
CA MET A 66 24.58 -25.05 8.97
C MET A 66 24.47 -24.73 10.47
N VAL A 67 25.46 -25.14 11.27
CA VAL A 67 25.57 -24.76 12.70
C VAL A 67 25.90 -23.28 12.84
N GLU A 68 26.88 -22.77 12.09
CA GLU A 68 27.25 -21.35 12.09
C GLU A 68 26.07 -20.47 11.67
N LYS A 69 25.34 -20.89 10.64
CA LYS A 69 24.10 -20.23 10.19
C LYS A 69 22.99 -20.32 11.22
N LYS A 70 23.10 -21.14 12.28
CA LYS A 70 22.06 -21.44 13.28
C LYS A 70 20.81 -22.10 12.68
N ILE A 71 21.00 -22.90 11.63
CA ILE A 71 19.93 -23.70 11.02
C ILE A 71 19.73 -24.99 11.83
N ILE A 72 20.83 -25.59 12.28
CA ILE A 72 20.83 -26.74 13.18
C ILE A 72 21.76 -26.45 14.37
N SER A 73 21.57 -27.15 15.47
CA SER A 73 22.52 -27.19 16.59
C SER A 73 22.76 -28.63 17.02
N ILE A 74 23.86 -28.88 17.72
CA ILE A 74 24.17 -30.19 18.31
C ILE A 74 23.82 -30.13 19.79
N GLU A 75 22.96 -31.04 20.23
CA GLU A 75 22.58 -31.23 21.63
C GLU A 75 23.23 -32.50 22.17
N HIS A 76 23.83 -32.41 23.35
CA HIS A 76 24.44 -33.55 24.05
C HIS A 76 23.46 -34.07 25.10
N LEU A 77 22.90 -35.26 24.88
CA LEU A 77 21.91 -35.88 25.76
C LEU A 77 22.51 -37.10 26.44
N TYR A 78 22.25 -37.25 27.73
CA TYR A 78 22.58 -38.48 28.43
C TYR A 78 21.45 -39.49 28.22
N ASP A 79 21.77 -40.65 27.64
CA ASP A 79 20.86 -41.78 27.55
C ASP A 79 21.02 -42.66 28.80
N PRO A 80 20.05 -42.63 29.75
CA PRO A 80 20.13 -43.44 30.97
C PRO A 80 19.94 -44.94 30.70
N ALA A 81 19.28 -45.33 29.60
CA ALA A 81 19.08 -46.73 29.25
C ALA A 81 20.39 -47.36 28.74
N GLN A 82 21.14 -46.63 27.93
CA GLN A 82 22.43 -47.07 27.39
C GLN A 82 23.64 -46.63 28.23
N LYS A 83 23.41 -45.81 29.27
CA LYS A 83 24.45 -45.21 30.14
C LYS A 83 25.53 -44.48 29.36
N LYS A 84 25.17 -43.82 28.26
CA LYS A 84 26.11 -43.13 27.36
C LYS A 84 25.59 -41.74 26.99
N TRP A 85 26.52 -40.85 26.70
CA TRP A 85 26.19 -39.57 26.07
C TRP A 85 25.99 -39.79 24.57
N ILE A 86 24.94 -39.20 24.03
CA ILE A 86 24.62 -39.21 22.60
C ILE A 86 24.47 -37.78 22.12
N ASP A 87 24.97 -37.51 20.92
CA ASP A 87 24.75 -36.24 20.26
C ASP A 87 23.50 -36.34 19.39
N ARG A 88 22.75 -35.24 19.28
CA ARG A 88 21.60 -35.14 18.38
C ARG A 88 21.57 -33.79 17.71
N PHE A 89 21.08 -33.76 16.47
CA PHE A 89 20.75 -32.50 15.81
C PHE A 89 19.41 -31.97 16.29
N SER A 90 19.40 -30.69 16.63
CA SER A 90 18.21 -29.92 16.92
C SER A 90 17.90 -29.00 15.74
N PHE A 91 16.63 -29.01 15.34
CA PHE A 91 16.11 -28.23 14.22
C PHE A 91 15.37 -26.96 14.69
N ALA A 92 15.43 -26.63 15.98
CA ALA A 92 14.76 -25.45 16.53
C ALA A 92 15.14 -24.17 15.76
N GLY A 93 16.44 -23.97 15.51
CA GLY A 93 16.95 -22.81 14.77
C GLY A 93 16.45 -22.73 13.32
N LEU A 94 16.17 -23.86 12.67
CA LEU A 94 15.52 -23.89 11.36
C LEU A 94 14.11 -23.28 11.45
N PHE A 95 13.31 -23.75 12.41
CA PHE A 95 11.94 -23.26 12.56
C PHE A 95 11.90 -21.78 12.94
N ASP A 96 12.80 -21.32 13.81
CA ASP A 96 12.92 -19.90 14.15
C ASP A 96 13.13 -19.04 12.89
N LYS A 97 14.07 -19.43 12.03
CA LYS A 97 14.33 -18.74 10.76
C LYS A 97 13.15 -18.80 9.79
N LEU A 98 12.49 -19.95 9.69
CA LEU A 98 11.33 -20.10 8.82
C LEU A 98 10.18 -19.19 9.28
N MET A 99 9.94 -19.12 10.59
CA MET A 99 8.91 -18.28 11.18
C MET A 99 9.23 -16.79 11.03
N GLU A 100 10.48 -16.38 11.24
CA GLU A 100 10.93 -15.01 11.03
C GLU A 100 10.73 -14.58 9.57
N ASN A 101 11.20 -15.38 8.61
CA ASN A 101 11.01 -15.07 7.19
C ASN A 101 9.53 -15.09 6.79
N TRP A 102 8.72 -16.00 7.34
CA TRP A 102 7.27 -16.01 7.10
C TRP A 102 6.60 -14.74 7.63
N ALA A 103 6.96 -14.29 8.83
CA ALA A 103 6.43 -13.07 9.44
C ALA A 103 6.77 -11.84 8.57
N LEU A 104 8.01 -11.73 8.09
CA LEU A 104 8.43 -10.67 7.16
C LEU A 104 7.63 -10.71 5.85
N MET A 105 7.44 -11.90 5.27
CA MET A 105 6.64 -12.06 4.05
C MET A 105 5.17 -11.67 4.27
N LYS A 106 4.60 -12.00 5.44
CA LYS A 106 3.22 -11.65 5.77
C LYS A 106 3.05 -10.16 5.99
N ALA A 107 4.00 -9.50 6.66
CA ALA A 107 4.00 -8.05 6.84
C ALA A 107 4.05 -7.33 5.48
N GLN A 108 4.93 -7.75 4.57
CA GLN A 108 5.00 -7.18 3.23
C GLN A 108 3.70 -7.37 2.44
N GLN A 109 3.06 -8.54 2.59
CA GLN A 109 1.78 -8.79 1.93
C GLN A 109 0.69 -7.84 2.45
N LEU A 110 0.58 -7.66 3.76
CA LEU A 110 -0.39 -6.74 4.37
C LEU A 110 -0.14 -5.29 3.94
N GLU A 111 1.13 -4.87 3.87
CA GLU A 111 1.49 -3.54 3.36
C GLU A 111 1.08 -3.39 1.89
N ASN A 112 1.32 -4.39 1.06
CA ASN A 112 0.94 -4.36 -0.35
C ASN A 112 -0.59 -4.36 -0.53
N GLU A 113 -1.33 -5.08 0.32
CA GLU A 113 -2.79 -5.08 0.34
C GLU A 113 -3.34 -3.72 0.80
N ALA A 114 -2.73 -3.11 1.81
CA ALA A 114 -3.08 -1.74 2.24
C ALA A 114 -2.83 -0.72 1.12
N ARG A 115 -1.70 -0.81 0.41
CA ARG A 115 -1.41 0.04 -0.76
C ARG A 115 -2.40 -0.19 -1.91
N LYS A 116 -2.85 -1.42 -2.13
CA LYS A 116 -3.89 -1.73 -3.13
C LYS A 116 -5.26 -1.17 -2.76
N GLY A 117 -5.61 -1.11 -1.47
CA GLY A 117 -6.84 -0.46 -1.01
C GLY A 117 -6.87 1.06 -1.27
N GLU A 118 -5.72 1.67 -1.53
CA GLU A 118 -5.58 3.09 -1.91
C GLU A 118 -5.52 3.32 -3.43
N GLN A 119 -5.51 2.24 -4.22
CA GLN A 119 -5.55 2.34 -5.68
C GLN A 119 -7.01 2.32 -6.17
N LEU A 120 -7.38 3.32 -6.98
CA LEU A 120 -8.65 3.30 -7.71
C LEU A 120 -8.81 1.98 -8.46
N SER A 121 -9.99 1.37 -8.34
CA SER A 121 -10.30 0.19 -9.15
C SER A 121 -10.29 0.57 -10.65
N PRO A 122 -9.92 -0.35 -11.55
CA PRO A 122 -9.92 -0.08 -12.99
C PRO A 122 -11.28 0.42 -13.50
N GLU A 123 -12.38 -0.08 -12.93
CA GLU A 123 -13.75 0.32 -13.30
C GLU A 123 -14.01 1.78 -12.94
N VAL A 124 -13.64 2.20 -11.73
CA VAL A 124 -13.83 3.58 -11.25
C VAL A 124 -12.95 4.55 -12.04
N ALA A 125 -11.70 4.19 -12.33
CA ALA A 125 -10.82 5.00 -13.17
C ALA A 125 -11.39 5.17 -14.59
N GLN A 126 -11.96 4.10 -15.16
CA GLN A 126 -12.60 4.17 -16.47
C GLN A 126 -13.85 5.05 -16.45
N GLU A 127 -14.66 5.01 -15.39
CA GLU A 127 -15.83 5.89 -15.21
C GLU A 127 -15.42 7.36 -15.13
N LEU A 128 -14.36 7.68 -14.38
CA LEU A 128 -13.79 9.03 -14.34
C LEU A 128 -13.37 9.49 -15.74
N PHE A 129 -12.59 8.69 -16.47
CA PHE A 129 -12.15 9.07 -17.80
C PHE A 129 -13.32 9.34 -18.74
N ARG A 130 -14.34 8.48 -18.73
CA ARG A 130 -15.55 8.68 -19.55
C ARG A 130 -16.26 9.99 -19.22
N ALA A 131 -16.43 10.30 -17.94
CA ALA A 131 -17.07 11.56 -17.52
C ALA A 131 -16.30 12.79 -18.04
N PHE A 132 -14.97 12.76 -17.95
CA PHE A 132 -14.13 13.85 -18.47
C PHE A 132 -14.18 13.93 -20.00
N GLU A 133 -14.12 12.80 -20.70
CA GLU A 133 -14.14 12.76 -22.18
C GLU A 133 -15.48 13.26 -22.74
N GLU A 134 -16.59 12.87 -22.11
CA GLU A 134 -17.94 13.33 -22.47
C GLU A 134 -18.06 14.85 -22.29
N GLU A 135 -17.65 15.37 -21.14
CA GLU A 135 -17.68 16.81 -20.86
C GLU A 135 -16.70 17.58 -21.76
N PHE A 136 -15.55 17.02 -22.08
CA PHE A 136 -14.55 17.69 -22.94
C PHE A 136 -14.92 17.60 -24.42
N GLY A 137 -15.75 16.62 -24.80
CA GLY A 137 -16.11 16.34 -26.20
C GLY A 137 -14.95 15.77 -27.01
N ARG A 138 -13.96 15.17 -26.34
CA ARG A 138 -12.78 14.56 -26.96
C ARG A 138 -12.14 13.55 -26.01
N LEU A 139 -11.29 12.70 -26.56
CA LEU A 139 -10.46 11.79 -25.76
C LEU A 139 -9.46 12.56 -24.89
N LEU A 140 -9.16 11.98 -23.74
CA LEU A 140 -8.10 12.47 -22.85
C LEU A 140 -6.73 12.14 -23.41
N SER A 141 -5.80 13.07 -23.27
CA SER A 141 -4.39 12.76 -23.49
C SER A 141 -3.82 11.96 -22.32
N PRO A 142 -2.72 11.21 -22.51
CA PRO A 142 -2.08 10.46 -21.42
C PRO A 142 -1.72 11.34 -20.21
N PHE A 143 -1.31 12.59 -20.46
CA PHE A 143 -1.01 13.55 -19.40
C PHE A 143 -2.26 13.90 -18.57
N GLU A 144 -3.40 14.10 -19.23
CA GLU A 144 -4.66 14.42 -18.56
C GLU A 144 -5.19 13.23 -17.76
N SER A 145 -5.10 12.01 -18.30
CA SER A 145 -5.45 10.78 -17.58
C SER A 145 -4.59 10.62 -16.32
N ASN A 146 -3.28 10.84 -16.42
CA ASN A 146 -2.39 10.79 -15.25
C ASN A 146 -2.77 11.84 -14.21
N GLN A 147 -3.06 13.07 -14.62
CA GLN A 147 -3.47 14.13 -13.70
C GLN A 147 -4.78 13.79 -12.94
N ILE A 148 -5.75 13.18 -13.62
CA ILE A 148 -7.00 12.71 -12.99
C ILE A 148 -6.72 11.60 -11.96
N LEU A 149 -5.80 10.69 -12.29
CA LEU A 149 -5.36 9.64 -11.36
C LEU A 149 -4.60 10.23 -10.17
N GLU A 150 -3.72 11.21 -10.38
CA GLU A 150 -2.96 11.89 -9.32
C GLU A 150 -3.88 12.56 -8.30
N TRP A 151 -4.96 13.23 -8.73
CA TRP A 151 -5.97 13.78 -7.82
C TRP A 151 -6.54 12.72 -6.87
N CYS A 152 -6.74 11.50 -7.36
CA CYS A 152 -7.31 10.44 -6.55
C CYS A 152 -6.27 9.72 -5.68
N HIS A 153 -5.06 9.50 -6.21
CA HIS A 153 -4.02 8.73 -5.53
C HIS A 153 -3.15 9.57 -4.60
N GLU A 154 -2.65 10.72 -5.08
CA GLU A 154 -1.71 11.58 -4.36
C GLU A 154 -2.45 12.58 -3.49
N ASP A 155 -3.42 13.29 -4.06
CA ASP A 155 -4.20 14.31 -3.34
C ASP A 155 -5.35 13.70 -2.51
N ARG A 156 -5.60 12.39 -2.67
CA ARG A 156 -6.60 11.61 -1.92
C ARG A 156 -8.04 12.15 -2.07
N TYR A 157 -8.36 12.80 -3.19
CA TYR A 157 -9.73 13.18 -3.49
C TYR A 157 -10.56 11.94 -3.83
N SER A 158 -11.81 11.89 -3.36
CA SER A 158 -12.71 10.81 -3.76
C SER A 158 -13.12 10.98 -5.24
N PRO A 159 -13.33 9.90 -5.99
CA PRO A 159 -13.77 9.97 -7.39
C PRO A 159 -15.02 10.84 -7.57
N GLU A 160 -15.97 10.75 -6.64
CA GLU A 160 -17.21 11.54 -6.68
C GLU A 160 -16.92 13.04 -6.52
N LEU A 161 -15.94 13.40 -5.70
CA LEU A 161 -15.52 14.80 -5.53
C LEU A 161 -14.85 15.33 -6.80
N VAL A 162 -14.04 14.51 -7.48
CA VAL A 162 -13.43 14.87 -8.76
C VAL A 162 -14.49 15.09 -9.85
N ILE A 163 -15.50 14.21 -9.93
CA ILE A 163 -16.64 14.37 -10.83
C ILE A 163 -17.43 15.66 -10.52
N GLU A 164 -17.66 15.96 -9.24
CA GLU A 164 -18.38 17.18 -8.88
C GLU A 164 -17.59 18.44 -9.23
N ALA A 165 -16.26 18.41 -9.10
CA ALA A 165 -15.40 19.51 -9.54
C ALA A 165 -15.46 19.71 -11.07
N LEU A 166 -15.45 18.61 -11.84
CA LEU A 166 -15.66 18.63 -13.29
C LEU A 166 -17.02 19.25 -13.65
N ARG A 167 -18.10 18.79 -13.01
CA ARG A 167 -19.45 19.32 -13.24
C ARG A 167 -19.52 20.82 -13.00
N LYS A 168 -18.90 21.30 -11.92
CA LYS A 168 -18.84 22.72 -11.58
C LYS A 168 -18.05 23.54 -12.60
N ALA A 169 -16.94 22.99 -13.12
CA ALA A 169 -16.17 23.63 -14.17
C ALA A 169 -16.98 23.73 -15.48
N SER A 170 -17.70 22.65 -15.83
CA SER A 170 -18.58 22.60 -17.01
C SER A 170 -19.74 23.59 -16.93
N LEU A 171 -20.39 23.74 -15.75
CA LEU A 171 -21.42 24.77 -15.53
C LEU A 171 -20.93 26.21 -15.76
N ARG A 172 -19.63 26.44 -15.62
CA ARG A 172 -18.98 27.74 -15.91
C ARG A 172 -18.47 27.85 -17.35
N GLY A 173 -18.65 26.80 -18.16
CA GLY A 173 -18.13 26.69 -19.51
C GLY A 173 -16.61 26.53 -19.60
N ILE A 174 -15.96 26.12 -18.50
CA ILE A 174 -14.49 26.03 -18.42
C ILE A 174 -14.07 24.57 -18.42
N LYS A 175 -13.52 24.10 -19.55
CA LYS A 175 -13.03 22.72 -19.73
C LYS A 175 -11.50 22.67 -19.62
N ASN A 176 -10.99 22.93 -18.41
CA ASN A 176 -9.55 23.04 -18.15
C ASN A 176 -9.19 22.36 -16.83
N LEU A 177 -8.29 21.37 -16.88
CA LEU A 177 -7.85 20.64 -15.68
C LEU A 177 -7.23 21.54 -14.61
N LYS A 178 -6.52 22.61 -14.96
CA LYS A 178 -5.98 23.57 -13.98
C LYS A 178 -7.09 24.29 -13.21
N TYR A 179 -8.23 24.49 -13.86
CA TYR A 179 -9.38 25.10 -13.20
C TYR A 179 -10.05 24.13 -12.24
N ILE A 180 -10.20 22.87 -12.66
CA ILE A 180 -10.73 21.77 -11.82
C ILE A 180 -9.82 21.56 -10.61
N ASP A 181 -8.50 21.53 -10.81
CA ASP A 181 -7.49 21.49 -9.75
C ASP A 181 -7.67 22.63 -8.73
N SER A 182 -7.93 23.85 -9.21
CA SER A 182 -8.16 25.01 -8.35
C SER A 182 -9.44 24.90 -7.52
N ILE A 183 -10.49 24.27 -8.08
CA ILE A 183 -11.74 23.97 -7.36
C ILE A 183 -11.46 22.95 -6.26
N LEU A 184 -10.79 21.85 -6.59
CA LEU A 184 -10.43 20.79 -5.64
C LEU A 184 -9.57 21.33 -4.48
N LYS A 185 -8.56 22.15 -4.80
CA LYS A 185 -7.72 22.83 -3.79
C LYS A 185 -8.48 23.84 -2.94
N ASP A 186 -9.50 24.51 -3.48
CA ASP A 186 -10.39 25.36 -2.68
C ASP A 186 -11.19 24.53 -1.68
N TRP A 187 -11.76 23.41 -2.12
CA TRP A 187 -12.51 22.49 -1.26
C TRP A 187 -11.63 21.87 -0.17
N GLN A 188 -10.41 21.44 -0.51
CA GLN A 188 -9.44 20.95 0.46
C GLN A 188 -9.12 21.98 1.54
N ARG A 189 -8.88 23.24 1.15
CA ARG A 189 -8.60 24.35 2.09
C ARG A 189 -9.78 24.64 3.02
N ASN A 190 -11.00 24.35 2.60
CA ASN A 190 -12.21 24.48 3.41
C ASN A 190 -12.60 23.19 4.14
N ASN A 191 -11.72 22.18 4.19
CA ASN A 191 -11.96 20.87 4.81
C ASN A 191 -13.20 20.13 4.26
N ILE A 192 -13.53 20.34 3.00
CA ILE A 192 -14.63 19.67 2.30
C ILE A 192 -14.11 18.37 1.71
N ARG A 193 -14.71 17.25 2.11
CA ARG A 193 -14.29 15.89 1.69
C ARG A 193 -15.41 15.06 1.08
N THR A 194 -16.65 15.55 1.09
CA THR A 194 -17.82 14.83 0.57
C THR A 194 -18.64 15.72 -0.33
N VAL A 195 -19.33 15.13 -1.31
CA VAL A 195 -20.24 15.85 -2.22
C VAL A 195 -21.33 16.61 -1.44
N LYS A 196 -21.85 16.03 -0.34
CA LYS A 196 -22.82 16.72 0.54
C LYS A 196 -22.28 18.03 1.12
N GLN A 197 -21.02 18.02 1.58
CA GLN A 197 -20.36 19.22 2.10
C GLN A 197 -20.10 20.26 1.00
N VAL A 198 -19.86 19.82 -0.25
CA VAL A 198 -19.78 20.73 -1.40
C VAL A 198 -21.10 21.48 -1.56
N GLU A 199 -22.23 20.78 -1.57
CA GLU A 199 -23.56 21.41 -1.71
C GLU A 199 -23.83 22.45 -0.60
N GLU A 200 -23.50 22.13 0.65
CA GLU A 200 -23.64 23.05 1.79
C GLU A 200 -22.74 24.28 1.64
N TYR A 201 -21.46 24.07 1.29
CA TYR A 201 -20.52 25.15 1.06
C TYR A 201 -20.98 26.10 -0.05
N GLU A 202 -21.55 25.55 -1.12
CA GLU A 202 -22.08 26.34 -2.23
C GLU A 202 -23.30 27.16 -1.85
N LYS A 203 -24.25 26.59 -1.11
CA LYS A 203 -25.41 27.34 -0.59
C LYS A 203 -24.94 28.55 0.22
N HIS A 204 -23.99 28.36 1.13
CA HIS A 204 -23.43 29.46 1.92
C HIS A 204 -22.69 30.50 1.06
N PHE A 205 -21.96 30.07 0.03
CA PHE A 205 -21.27 30.99 -0.88
C PHE A 205 -22.26 31.86 -1.68
N GLN A 206 -23.32 31.26 -2.22
CA GLN A 206 -24.35 31.98 -2.98
C GLN A 206 -25.10 32.98 -2.10
N THR A 207 -25.50 32.62 -0.88
CA THR A 207 -26.14 33.54 0.07
C THR A 207 -25.24 34.74 0.37
N ARG A 208 -23.95 34.51 0.65
CA ARG A 208 -22.98 35.58 0.88
C ARG A 208 -22.80 36.50 -0.33
N GLN A 209 -22.79 35.95 -1.54
CA GLN A 209 -22.63 36.74 -2.77
C GLN A 209 -23.88 37.58 -3.08
N GLN A 210 -25.09 37.06 -2.79
CA GLN A 210 -26.33 37.81 -2.92
C GLN A 210 -26.43 38.96 -1.91
N LEU A 211 -25.99 38.74 -0.67
CA LEU A 211 -25.94 39.79 0.36
C LEU A 211 -25.00 40.93 -0.04
N LYS A 212 -23.79 40.62 -0.53
CA LYS A 212 -22.84 41.63 -1.03
C LYS A 212 -23.41 42.42 -2.22
N LYS A 213 -24.07 41.77 -3.19
CA LYS A 213 -24.72 42.47 -4.32
C LYS A 213 -25.84 43.41 -3.87
N LYS A 214 -26.61 43.03 -2.83
CA LYS A 214 -27.65 43.89 -2.25
C LYS A 214 -27.03 45.10 -1.55
N GLU A 215 -26.00 44.89 -0.73
CA GLU A 215 -25.28 45.99 -0.06
C GLU A 215 -24.71 46.98 -1.06
N THR A 216 -24.00 46.53 -2.10
CA THR A 216 -23.43 47.43 -3.12
C THR A 216 -24.52 48.23 -3.85
N LYS A 217 -25.67 47.61 -4.19
CA LYS A 217 -26.81 48.34 -4.78
C LYS A 217 -27.40 49.37 -3.80
N THR A 218 -27.53 49.04 -2.52
CA THR A 218 -28.04 49.98 -1.51
C THR A 218 -27.11 51.17 -1.29
N TYR A 219 -25.80 50.96 -1.27
CA TYR A 219 -24.81 52.04 -1.20
C TYR A 219 -24.86 52.93 -2.45
N GLN A 220 -24.99 52.33 -3.65
CA GLN A 220 -25.11 53.08 -4.90
C GLN A 220 -26.37 53.96 -4.92
N ILE A 221 -27.52 53.41 -4.52
CA ILE A 221 -28.81 54.14 -4.48
C ILE A 221 -28.72 55.32 -3.51
N LYS A 222 -28.18 55.13 -2.30
CA LYS A 222 -28.01 56.21 -1.32
C LYS A 222 -27.05 57.30 -1.82
N SER A 223 -25.95 56.92 -2.47
CA SER A 223 -25.01 57.87 -3.10
C SER A 223 -25.71 58.72 -4.17
N ASP A 224 -26.49 58.10 -5.05
CA ASP A 224 -27.18 58.80 -6.14
C ASP A 224 -28.29 59.73 -5.62
N GLU A 225 -28.96 59.34 -4.54
CA GLU A 225 -29.99 60.16 -3.88
C GLU A 225 -29.38 61.39 -3.18
N ILE A 226 -28.21 61.22 -2.54
CA ILE A 226 -27.45 62.33 -1.95
C ILE A 226 -26.98 63.30 -3.04
N LYS A 227 -26.46 62.80 -4.17
CA LYS A 227 -26.04 63.64 -5.30
C LYS A 227 -27.21 64.46 -5.87
N ARG A 228 -28.38 63.85 -6.08
CA ARG A 228 -29.59 64.57 -6.55
C ARG A 228 -30.03 65.68 -5.59
N LYS A 229 -29.95 65.43 -4.27
CA LYS A 229 -30.26 66.47 -3.27
C LYS A 229 -29.25 67.61 -3.36
N ILE A 230 -27.96 67.33 -3.46
CA ILE A 230 -26.91 68.34 -3.59
C ILE A 230 -27.11 69.19 -4.86
N GLU A 231 -27.42 68.57 -6.00
CA GLU A 231 -27.70 69.27 -7.26
C GLU A 231 -28.91 70.21 -7.11
N LYS A 232 -30.00 69.71 -6.53
CA LYS A 232 -31.21 70.51 -6.27
C LYS A 232 -30.95 71.70 -5.35
N TYR A 233 -30.07 71.58 -4.37
CA TYR A 233 -29.70 72.71 -3.50
C TYR A 233 -28.82 73.73 -4.23
N LYS A 234 -27.97 73.31 -5.18
CA LYS A 234 -27.19 74.25 -5.99
C LYS A 234 -28.09 75.10 -6.88
N ASP A 235 -29.09 74.50 -7.52
CA ASP A 235 -30.03 75.23 -8.40
C ASP A 235 -30.83 76.31 -7.66
N VAL A 236 -31.13 76.09 -6.37
CA VAL A 236 -31.93 77.01 -5.54
C VAL A 236 -31.13 78.18 -4.97
N TYR A 237 -29.81 78.05 -4.80
CA TYR A 237 -28.98 79.05 -4.12
C TYR A 237 -27.95 79.76 -5.02
N MET A 238 -27.85 79.36 -6.29
CA MET A 238 -26.93 79.93 -7.28
C MET A 238 -27.65 80.63 -8.46
N SER A 239 -28.98 80.82 -8.36
CA SER A 239 -29.78 81.67 -9.26
C SER A 239 -30.11 82.99 -8.58
#